data_AF-A0A160T800-F1
#
_entry.id   AF-A0A160T800-F1
#
_cell.length_a   1.000
_cell.length_b   1.000
_cell.length_c   1.000
_cell.angle_alpha   90.00
_cell.angle_beta   90.00
_cell.angle_gamma   90.00
#
_symmetry.space_group_name_H-M   'P 1'
#
loop_
_entity.id
_entity.type
_entity.pdbx_description
1 polymer ?
#
loop_
_entity_poly.entity_id
_entity_poly.type
_entity_poly.pdbx_seq_one_letter_code
_entity_poly.pdbx_strand_id
1 'polypeptide(L)'
;MYLFNQISDAVHAGGKGLADIQFTDKFGKTKALLHDSEIVHLQDVANLIDKLDLAGAIALLILLAGLIILRIHKVRPRWKVQLGIFVGLLIFVGVVVLIAGPTAVFYQLHVWIFPDNHQWFFYYQESLMSTMMKAPILFGGIAATLVGLGLLMFVMVLLLLIRRFKF
;
A
#
# COMPACT_ATOMS: atom_id res chain seq x y z
N MET A 1 17.61 1.27 10.77
CA MET A 1 17.05 0.13 10.02
C MET A 1 16.40 -0.90 10.94
N TYR A 2 17.06 -1.39 12.00
CA TYR A 2 16.47 -2.40 12.90
C TYR A 2 15.14 -1.99 13.56
N LEU A 3 15.04 -0.80 14.16
CA LEU A 3 13.81 -0.32 14.80
C LEU A 3 12.65 -0.10 13.82
N PHE A 4 12.94 0.34 12.59
CA PHE A 4 11.93 0.50 11.55
C PHE A 4 11.39 -0.86 11.10
N ASN A 5 12.25 -1.87 10.97
CA ASN A 5 11.81 -3.22 10.66
C ASN A 5 10.91 -3.78 11.76
N GLN A 6 11.21 -3.53 13.04
CA GLN A 6 10.33 -3.96 14.13
C GLN A 6 8.94 -3.32 14.05
N ILE A 7 8.84 -2.04 13.67
CA ILE A 7 7.55 -1.38 13.42
C ILE A 7 6.84 -2.08 12.26
N SER A 8 7.54 -2.30 11.14
CA SER A 8 6.97 -2.98 9.96
C SER A 8 6.46 -4.38 10.32
N ASP A 9 7.25 -5.17 11.04
CA ASP A 9 6.89 -6.53 11.44
C ASP A 9 5.69 -6.53 12.39
N ALA A 10 5.66 -5.61 13.36
CA ALA A 10 4.54 -5.47 14.29
C ALA A 10 3.25 -5.06 13.57
N VAL A 11 3.32 -4.14 12.60
CA VAL A 11 2.17 -3.75 11.77
C VAL A 11 1.64 -4.94 10.96
N HIS A 12 2.50 -5.74 10.32
CA HIS A 12 2.09 -6.94 9.59
C HIS A 12 1.64 -8.08 10.52
N ALA A 13 1.96 -8.03 11.81
CA ALA A 13 1.48 -8.93 12.84
C ALA A 13 0.16 -8.45 13.49
N GLY A 14 -0.59 -7.57 12.83
CA GLY A 14 -1.86 -7.03 13.31
C GLY A 14 -1.69 -5.98 14.42
N GLY A 15 -0.55 -5.29 14.47
CA GLY A 15 -0.21 -4.28 15.48
C GLY A 15 0.36 -4.86 16.79
N LYS A 16 0.50 -6.18 16.89
CA LYS A 16 1.05 -6.84 18.10
C LYS A 16 2.53 -6.49 18.28
N GLY A 17 2.87 -6.04 19.47
CA GLY A 17 4.25 -5.69 19.86
C GLY A 17 4.64 -4.24 19.61
N LEU A 18 3.74 -3.39 19.07
CA LEU A 18 4.02 -1.96 18.87
C LEU A 18 4.39 -1.23 20.18
N ALA A 19 3.67 -1.51 21.27
CA ALA A 19 3.93 -0.90 22.58
C ALA A 19 5.24 -1.36 23.23
N ASP A 20 5.77 -2.51 22.81
CA ASP A 20 6.96 -3.12 23.40
C ASP A 20 8.26 -2.65 22.73
N ILE A 21 8.16 -1.87 21.63
CA ILE A 21 9.33 -1.38 20.90
C ILE A 21 10.01 -0.28 21.71
N GLN A 22 11.26 -0.53 22.08
CA GLN A 22 12.08 0.37 22.88
C GLN A 22 13.41 0.65 22.20
N PHE A 23 14.00 1.79 22.52
CA PHE A 23 15.35 2.13 22.10
C PHE A 23 16.20 2.58 23.30
N THR A 24 17.49 2.29 23.23
CA THR A 24 18.47 2.76 24.22
C THR A 24 19.13 4.03 23.68
N ASP A 25 19.04 5.10 24.46
CA ASP A 25 19.70 6.36 24.14
C ASP A 25 21.23 6.24 24.36
N LYS A 26 22.01 7.21 23.87
CA LYS A 26 23.46 7.33 24.03
C LYS A 26 23.92 7.32 25.50
N PHE A 27 23.01 7.59 26.43
CA PHE A 27 23.23 7.57 27.87
C PHE A 27 22.86 6.23 28.55
N GLY A 28 22.56 5.18 27.77
CA GLY A 28 22.21 3.86 28.31
C GLY A 28 20.80 3.74 28.89
N LYS A 29 19.96 4.78 28.75
CA LYS A 29 18.56 4.76 29.21
C LYS A 29 17.65 4.17 28.13
N THR A 30 16.85 3.18 28.51
CA THR A 30 15.82 2.59 27.64
C THR A 30 14.55 3.42 27.71
N LYS A 31 13.97 3.75 26.54
CA LYS A 31 12.70 4.48 26.41
C LYS A 31 11.80 3.80 25.39
N ALA A 32 10.50 3.94 25.55
CA ALA A 32 9.52 3.58 24.53
C ALA A 32 9.82 4.36 23.24
N LEU A 33 9.76 3.67 22.11
CA LEU A 33 9.99 4.29 20.80
C LEU A 33 8.78 5.12 20.35
N LEU A 34 7.58 4.63 20.66
CA LEU A 34 6.31 5.17 20.18
C LEU A 34 5.51 5.76 21.35
N HIS A 35 4.81 6.87 21.10
CA HIS A 35 3.78 7.39 21.97
C HIS A 35 2.46 6.62 21.80
N ASP A 36 1.57 6.72 22.78
CA ASP A 36 0.27 6.04 22.76
C ASP A 36 -0.55 6.38 21.51
N SER A 37 -0.55 7.65 21.09
CA SER A 37 -1.24 8.09 19.86
C SER A 37 -0.62 7.49 18.58
N GLU A 38 0.70 7.30 18.54
CA GLU A 38 1.38 6.65 17.41
C GLU A 38 1.08 5.15 17.36
N ILE A 39 0.97 4.50 18.52
CA ILE A 39 0.59 3.09 18.63
C ILE A 39 -0.83 2.91 18.08
N VAL A 40 -1.78 3.77 18.48
CA VAL A 40 -3.16 3.74 17.97
C VAL A 40 -3.18 3.94 16.45
N HIS A 41 -2.43 4.92 15.94
CA HIS A 41 -2.35 5.14 14.49
C HIS A 41 -1.79 3.93 13.73
N LEU A 42 -0.69 3.35 14.21
CA LEU A 42 -0.08 2.17 13.58
C LEU A 42 -0.97 0.93 13.70
N GLN A 43 -1.78 0.82 14.75
CA GLN A 43 -2.82 -0.20 14.87
C GLN A 43 -3.90 -0.01 13.81
N ASP A 44 -4.33 1.22 13.54
CA ASP A 44 -5.28 1.49 12.45
C ASP A 44 -4.70 1.13 11.08
N VAL A 45 -3.41 1.44 10.87
CA VAL A 45 -2.68 1.03 9.65
C VAL A 45 -2.63 -0.50 9.54
N ALA A 46 -2.37 -1.22 10.63
CA ALA A 46 -2.39 -2.68 10.64
C ALA A 46 -3.78 -3.23 10.26
N ASN A 47 -4.84 -2.67 10.85
CA ASN A 47 -6.22 -3.05 10.52
C ASN A 47 -6.58 -2.76 9.06
N LEU A 48 -6.04 -1.69 8.48
CA LEU A 48 -6.22 -1.35 7.07
C LEU A 48 -5.51 -2.37 6.18
N ILE A 49 -4.26 -2.73 6.50
CA ILE A 49 -3.48 -3.73 5.75
C ILE A 49 -4.19 -5.08 5.77
N ASP A 50 -4.68 -5.54 6.93
CA ASP A 50 -5.44 -6.81 7.02
C ASP A 50 -6.66 -6.84 6.08
N LYS A 51 -7.39 -5.72 5.98
CA LYS A 51 -8.53 -5.59 5.06
C LYS A 51 -8.07 -5.60 3.60
N LEU A 52 -6.97 -4.93 3.29
CA LEU A 52 -6.39 -4.90 1.95
C LEU A 52 -5.85 -6.27 1.52
N ASP A 53 -5.26 -7.03 2.44
CA ASP A 53 -4.78 -8.39 2.19
C ASP A 53 -5.95 -9.32 1.88
N LEU A 54 -7.04 -9.23 2.65
CA LEU A 54 -8.27 -9.97 2.34
C LEU A 54 -8.86 -9.55 0.98
N ALA A 55 -8.95 -8.26 0.70
CA ALA A 55 -9.43 -7.75 -0.58
C ALA A 55 -8.54 -8.21 -1.75
N GLY A 56 -7.23 -8.24 -1.56
CA GLY A 56 -6.25 -8.75 -2.50
C GLY A 56 -6.41 -10.24 -2.78
N ALA A 57 -6.64 -11.04 -1.73
CA ALA A 57 -6.93 -12.47 -1.87
C ALA A 57 -8.22 -12.70 -2.66
N ILE A 58 -9.29 -11.94 -2.38
CA ILE A 58 -10.55 -12.01 -3.13
C ILE A 58 -10.34 -11.60 -4.59
N ALA A 59 -9.61 -10.50 -4.85
CA ALA A 59 -9.29 -10.05 -6.19
C ALA A 59 -8.49 -11.09 -6.98
N LEU A 60 -7.55 -11.79 -6.34
CA LEU A 60 -6.81 -12.89 -6.94
C LEU A 60 -7.72 -14.06 -7.30
N LEU A 61 -8.65 -14.44 -6.41
CA LEU A 61 -9.64 -15.49 -6.70
C LEU A 61 -10.54 -15.12 -7.88
N ILE A 62 -11.00 -13.87 -7.95
CA ILE A 62 -11.78 -13.35 -9.08
C ILE A 62 -10.96 -13.40 -10.38
N LEU A 63 -9.69 -12.99 -10.34
CA LEU A 63 -8.79 -13.07 -11.49
C LEU A 63 -8.66 -14.52 -11.97
N LEU A 64 -8.38 -15.47 -11.08
CA LEU A 64 -8.23 -16.88 -11.42
C LEU A 64 -9.53 -17.47 -12.00
N ALA A 65 -10.68 -17.17 -11.38
CA ALA A 65 -11.99 -17.60 -11.88
C ALA A 65 -12.26 -17.01 -13.28
N GLY A 66 -11.98 -15.72 -13.48
CA GLY A 66 -12.10 -15.05 -14.78
C GLY A 66 -11.22 -15.69 -15.84
N LEU A 67 -9.96 -16.01 -15.52
CA LEU A 67 -9.05 -16.71 -16.43
C LEU A 67 -9.55 -18.12 -16.81
N ILE A 68 -10.13 -18.85 -15.85
CA ILE A 68 -10.74 -20.17 -16.09
C ILE A 68 -11.96 -20.03 -17.03
N ILE A 69 -12.85 -19.07 -16.76
CA ILE A 69 -14.04 -18.81 -17.58
C ILE A 69 -13.64 -18.45 -19.01
N LEU A 70 -12.68 -17.53 -19.19
CA LEU A 70 -12.16 -17.15 -20.50
C LEU A 70 -11.61 -18.37 -21.27
N ARG A 71 -10.95 -19.29 -20.56
CA ARG A 71 -10.43 -20.54 -21.13
C ARG A 71 -11.55 -21.50 -21.54
N ILE A 72 -12.57 -21.69 -20.71
CA ILE A 72 -13.70 -22.58 -21.00
C ILE A 72 -14.50 -22.07 -22.20
N HIS A 73 -14.83 -20.77 -22.21
CA HIS A 73 -15.64 -20.16 -23.26
C HIS A 73 -14.83 -19.75 -24.51
N LYS A 74 -13.51 -19.99 -24.53
CA LYS A 74 -12.60 -19.66 -25.64
C LYS A 74 -12.71 -18.18 -26.09
N VAL A 75 -13.02 -17.29 -25.16
CA VAL A 75 -13.18 -15.86 -25.45
C VAL A 75 -11.80 -15.27 -25.74
N ARG A 76 -11.69 -14.57 -26.86
CA ARG A 76 -10.44 -13.96 -27.32
C ARG A 76 -10.23 -12.59 -26.65
N PRO A 77 -9.21 -12.41 -25.79
CA PRO A 77 -8.96 -11.13 -25.16
C PRO A 77 -8.54 -10.08 -26.19
N ARG A 78 -9.20 -8.91 -26.18
CA ARG A 78 -8.81 -7.75 -27.01
C ARG A 78 -7.70 -6.98 -26.31
N TRP A 79 -6.50 -7.57 -26.26
CA TRP A 79 -5.38 -7.09 -25.45
C TRP A 79 -4.99 -5.63 -25.74
N LYS A 80 -5.06 -5.17 -26.99
CA LYS A 80 -4.79 -3.76 -27.37
C LYS A 80 -5.77 -2.79 -26.72
N VAL A 81 -7.05 -3.16 -26.67
CA VAL A 81 -8.10 -2.33 -26.08
C VAL A 81 -7.97 -2.33 -24.56
N GLN A 82 -7.72 -3.50 -23.95
CA GLN A 82 -7.52 -3.62 -22.50
C GLN A 82 -6.29 -2.84 -22.03
N LEU A 83 -5.17 -2.93 -22.76
CA LEU A 83 -3.98 -2.14 -22.48
C LEU A 83 -4.25 -0.64 -22.63
N GLY A 84 -4.96 -0.22 -23.69
CA GLY A 84 -5.33 1.18 -23.91
C GLY A 84 -6.19 1.75 -22.78
N ILE A 85 -7.20 0.99 -22.33
CA ILE A 85 -8.05 1.38 -21.19
C ILE A 85 -7.22 1.47 -19.90
N PHE A 86 -6.36 0.47 -19.64
CA PHE A 86 -5.56 0.43 -18.43
C PHE A 86 -4.55 1.60 -18.36
N VAL A 87 -3.80 1.83 -19.43
CA VAL A 87 -2.87 2.95 -19.53
C VAL A 87 -3.60 4.29 -19.48
N GLY A 88 -4.75 4.40 -20.17
CA GLY A 88 -5.58 5.60 -20.14
C GLY A 88 -6.09 5.92 -18.73
N LEU A 89 -6.53 4.91 -17.97
CA LEU A 89 -6.96 5.08 -16.59
C LEU A 89 -5.81 5.48 -15.68
N LEU A 90 -4.63 4.86 -15.82
CA LEU A 90 -3.44 5.24 -15.05
C LEU A 90 -3.02 6.69 -15.31
N ILE A 91 -3.00 7.12 -16.57
CA ILE A 91 -2.71 8.51 -16.94
C ILE A 91 -3.77 9.44 -16.35
N PHE A 92 -5.05 9.11 -16.50
CA PHE A 92 -6.14 9.92 -15.97
C PHE A 92 -6.02 10.11 -14.44
N VAL A 93 -5.87 9.02 -13.68
CA VAL A 93 -5.69 9.08 -12.23
C VAL A 93 -4.41 9.86 -11.87
N GLY A 94 -3.31 9.62 -12.58
CA GLY A 94 -2.05 10.34 -12.37
C GLY A 94 -2.20 11.85 -12.58
N VAL A 95 -2.88 12.28 -13.65
CA VAL A 95 -3.15 13.69 -13.92
C VAL A 95 -4.03 14.31 -12.84
N VAL A 96 -5.09 13.60 -12.41
CA VAL A 96 -5.97 14.08 -11.33
C VAL A 96 -5.17 14.29 -10.04
N VAL A 97 -4.31 13.34 -9.67
CA VAL A 97 -3.46 13.45 -8.47
C VAL A 97 -2.44 14.59 -8.59
N LEU A 98 -1.86 14.80 -9.78
CA LEU A 98 -0.93 15.90 -10.02
C LEU A 98 -1.61 17.27 -9.93
N ILE A 99 -2.83 17.41 -10.44
CA ILE A 99 -3.62 18.66 -10.38
C ILE A 99 -4.06 18.95 -8.94
N ALA A 100 -4.59 17.94 -8.25
CA ALA A 100 -5.05 18.08 -6.86
C ALA A 100 -3.88 18.30 -5.87
N GLY A 101 -2.69 17.82 -6.23
CA GLY A 101 -1.51 17.80 -5.39
C GLY A 101 -1.44 16.50 -4.57
N PRO A 102 -0.32 15.75 -4.63
CA PRO A 102 -0.20 14.44 -3.99
C PRO A 102 -0.36 14.50 -2.46
N THR A 103 0.13 15.56 -1.81
CA THR A 103 -0.01 15.76 -0.37
C THR A 103 -1.47 15.99 0.04
N ALA A 104 -2.22 16.76 -0.76
CA ALA A 104 -3.64 17.02 -0.47
C ALA A 104 -4.46 15.74 -0.61
N VAL A 105 -4.20 14.95 -1.65
CA VAL A 105 -4.82 13.63 -1.82
C VAL A 105 -4.46 12.71 -0.64
N PHE A 106 -3.20 12.70 -0.22
CA PHE A 106 -2.75 11.90 0.93
C PHE A 106 -3.48 12.30 2.22
N TYR A 107 -3.55 13.60 2.56
CA TYR A 107 -4.28 14.07 3.75
C TYR A 107 -5.78 13.77 3.66
N GLN A 108 -6.37 13.96 2.48
CA GLN A 108 -7.79 13.69 2.30
C GLN A 108 -8.13 12.21 2.50
N LEU A 109 -7.28 11.31 2.02
CA LEU A 109 -7.42 9.87 2.24
C LEU A 109 -7.28 9.51 3.72
N HIS A 110 -6.41 10.18 4.48
CA HIS A 110 -6.29 9.93 5.91
C HIS A 110 -7.57 10.30 6.67
N VAL A 111 -8.21 11.42 6.30
CA VAL A 111 -9.50 11.82 6.87
C VAL A 111 -10.61 10.84 6.49
N TRP A 112 -10.59 10.25 5.29
CA TRP A 112 -11.63 9.33 4.86
C TRP A 112 -11.48 7.91 5.42
N ILE A 113 -10.24 7.47 5.65
CA ILE A 113 -9.93 6.08 6.01
C ILE A 113 -9.82 5.90 7.53
N PHE A 114 -9.21 6.87 8.22
CA PHE A 114 -8.96 6.77 9.66
C PHE A 114 -10.03 7.49 10.48
N PRO A 115 -10.35 7.01 11.69
CA PRO A 115 -11.32 7.67 12.57
C PRO A 115 -10.91 9.09 12.97
N ASP A 116 -11.86 10.03 13.04
CA ASP A 116 -11.61 11.44 13.40
C ASP A 116 -10.99 11.63 14.79
N ASN A 117 -11.20 10.68 15.71
CA ASN A 117 -10.67 10.71 17.06
C ASN A 117 -9.26 10.12 17.18
N HIS A 118 -8.66 9.64 16.10
CA HIS A 118 -7.31 9.07 16.08
C HIS A 118 -6.34 10.02 15.39
N GLN A 119 -5.29 10.43 16.11
CA GLN A 119 -4.26 11.28 15.56
C GLN A 119 -3.43 10.49 14.54
N TRP A 120 -3.42 10.95 13.29
CA TRP A 120 -2.63 10.35 12.22
C TRP A 120 -1.45 11.23 11.77
N PHE A 121 -1.52 12.55 12.05
CA PHE A 121 -0.47 13.49 11.69
C PHE A 121 0.43 13.79 12.89
N PHE A 122 1.74 13.61 12.71
CA PHE A 122 2.76 13.83 13.73
C PHE A 122 3.89 14.70 13.17
N TYR A 123 4.36 15.67 13.96
CA TYR A 123 5.48 16.51 13.56
C TYR A 123 6.82 15.79 13.79
N TYR A 124 7.79 16.04 12.91
CA TYR A 124 9.14 15.48 13.01
C TYR A 124 9.83 15.77 14.35
N GLN A 125 9.54 16.93 14.93
CA GLN A 125 10.07 17.36 16.22
C GLN A 125 9.52 16.54 17.39
N GLU A 126 8.34 15.93 17.21
CA GLU A 126 7.56 15.26 18.25
C GLU A 126 7.57 13.74 18.11
N SER A 127 8.00 13.23 16.95
CA SER A 127 7.90 11.82 16.59
C SER A 127 9.19 11.29 15.95
N LEU A 128 9.84 10.36 16.65
CA LEU A 128 10.95 9.59 16.11
C LEU A 128 10.49 8.74 14.91
N MET A 129 9.25 8.24 14.94
CA MET A 129 8.65 7.49 13.82
C MET A 129 8.56 8.34 12.55
N SER A 130 8.08 9.58 12.66
CA SER A 130 7.98 10.51 11.52
C SER A 130 9.34 10.81 10.92
N THR A 131 10.36 10.98 11.78
CA THR A 131 11.75 11.18 11.37
C THR A 131 12.33 9.97 10.61
N MET A 132 11.93 8.75 10.97
CA MET A 132 12.33 7.52 10.27
C MET A 132 11.56 7.32 8.95
N MET A 133 10.28 7.67 8.89
CA MET A 133 9.41 7.39 7.73
C MET A 133 9.61 8.37 6.56
N LYS A 134 10.21 9.55 6.77
CA LYS A 134 10.44 10.58 5.71
C LYS A 134 9.24 10.76 4.76
N ALA A 135 8.04 10.86 5.33
CA ALA A 135 6.82 11.12 4.57
C ALA A 135 6.87 12.56 4.01
N PRO A 136 6.86 12.80 2.68
CA PRO A 136 6.15 12.06 1.63
C PRO A 136 7.02 11.22 0.68
N ILE A 137 8.35 11.22 0.83
CA ILE A 137 9.27 10.57 -0.11
C ILE A 137 9.09 9.04 -0.11
N LEU A 138 8.97 8.44 1.08
CA LEU A 138 8.81 6.99 1.23
C LEU A 138 7.48 6.51 0.62
N PHE A 139 6.39 7.25 0.82
CA PHE A 139 5.10 6.96 0.21
C PHE A 139 5.11 7.11 -1.32
N GLY A 140 5.81 8.11 -1.85
CA GLY A 140 6.02 8.23 -3.29
C GLY A 140 6.77 7.03 -3.88
N GLY A 141 7.79 6.54 -3.17
CA GLY A 141 8.52 5.31 -3.51
C GLY A 141 7.61 4.08 -3.54
N ILE A 142 6.82 3.86 -2.48
CA ILE A 142 5.85 2.76 -2.41
C ILE A 142 4.85 2.83 -3.57
N ALA A 143 4.29 4.00 -3.85
CA ALA A 143 3.35 4.19 -4.96
C ALA A 143 3.99 3.81 -6.31
N ALA A 144 5.21 4.27 -6.57
CA ALA A 144 5.95 3.92 -7.79
C ALA A 144 6.24 2.41 -7.88
N THR A 145 6.63 1.77 -6.78
CA THR A 145 6.88 0.32 -6.73
C THR A 145 5.59 -0.47 -6.99
N LEU A 146 4.47 -0.10 -6.37
CA LEU A 146 3.18 -0.77 -6.56
C LEU A 146 2.68 -0.63 -8.01
N VAL A 147 2.78 0.56 -8.60
CA VAL A 147 2.41 0.78 -10.01
C VAL A 147 3.32 -0.05 -10.93
N GLY A 148 4.63 -0.06 -10.67
CA GLY A 148 5.59 -0.85 -11.45
C GLY A 148 5.32 -2.35 -11.39
N LEU A 149 5.10 -2.90 -10.18
CA LEU A 149 4.76 -4.30 -9.98
C LEU A 149 3.41 -4.66 -10.61
N GLY A 150 2.40 -3.79 -10.46
CA GLY A 150 1.08 -3.98 -11.09
C GLY A 150 1.18 -4.02 -12.62
N LEU A 151 1.94 -3.12 -13.23
CA LEU A 151 2.22 -3.11 -14.67
C LEU A 151 2.92 -4.41 -15.11
N LEU A 152 3.93 -4.85 -14.37
CA LEU A 152 4.64 -6.10 -14.65
C LEU A 152 3.69 -7.30 -14.58
N MET A 153 2.88 -7.42 -13.52
CA MET A 153 1.89 -8.48 -13.38
C MET A 153 0.88 -8.48 -14.52
N PHE A 154 0.36 -7.30 -14.89
CA PHE A 154 -0.57 -7.16 -16.00
C PHE A 154 0.04 -7.65 -17.33
N VAL A 155 1.27 -7.23 -17.63
CA VAL A 155 2.00 -7.69 -18.83
C VAL A 155 2.20 -9.20 -18.78
N MET A 156 2.56 -9.77 -17.63
CA MET A 156 2.76 -11.21 -17.48
C MET A 156 1.48 -12.01 -17.77
N VAL A 157 0.34 -11.58 -17.21
CA VAL A 157 -0.96 -12.20 -17.47
C VAL A 157 -1.33 -12.10 -18.95
N LEU A 158 -1.10 -10.93 -19.56
CA LEU A 158 -1.38 -10.68 -20.97
C LEU A 158 -0.52 -11.56 -21.89
N LEU A 159 0.77 -11.71 -21.59
CA LEU A 159 1.67 -12.61 -22.32
C LEU A 159 1.25 -14.08 -22.18
N LEU A 160 0.86 -14.51 -20.98
CA LEU A 160 0.34 -15.87 -20.74
C LEU A 160 -0.92 -16.14 -21.56
N LEU A 161 -1.83 -15.17 -21.64
CA LEU A 161 -3.03 -15.24 -22.46
C LEU A 161 -2.68 -15.33 -23.96
N ILE A 162 -1.84 -14.45 -24.48
CA ILE A 162 -1.43 -14.47 -25.90
C ILE A 162 -0.74 -15.80 -26.27
N ARG A 163 0.11 -16.36 -25.39
CA ARG A 163 0.80 -17.64 -25.66
C ARG A 163 -0.15 -18.84 -25.67
N ARG A 164 -1.18 -18.84 -24.82
CA ARG A 164 -2.11 -19.97 -24.66
C ARG A 164 -3.24 -19.95 -25.68
N PHE A 165 -3.75 -18.77 -26.00
CA PHE A 165 -4.67 -18.57 -27.11
C PHE A 165 -3.81 -18.21 -28.32
N LYS A 166 -3.30 -19.21 -29.08
CA LYS A 166 -2.59 -18.94 -30.35
C LYS A 166 -3.45 -17.97 -31.19
N PHE A 167 -3.05 -16.71 -31.21
CA PHE A 167 -3.55 -15.68 -32.13
C PHE A 167 -2.65 -15.66 -33.35
#